data_AF-A0A8S8XP90-F1
#
_entry.id   AF-A0A8S8XP90-F1
#
_cell.length_a   1.000
_cell.length_b   1.000
_cell.length_c   1.000
_cell.angle_alpha   90.00
_cell.angle_beta   90.00
_cell.angle_gamma   90.00
#
_symmetry.space_group_name_H-M   'P 1'
#
loop_
_entity.id
_entity.type
_entity.pdbx_description
1 polymer ?
#
loop_
_entity_poly.entity_id
_entity_poly.type
_entity_poly.pdbx_seq_one_letter_code
_entity_poly.pdbx_strand_id
1 'polypeptide(L)'
;MRSTGTALVTTLMLLLVPLSGCLQDDSPIDEVEEESLPAGIFVTGADGSPVDEPPLPLVFNFSDVGEDGAEPSIGVTSSGCIFFIAFEKVMRSCDHGASWEDVTGPLCAFQTNDPYGWVDPVTDRIFNVQMQGLQTSWICWSDDDGETLDW
;
A
#
# COMPACT_ATOMS: atom_id res chain seq x y z
N MET A 1 1.47 32.55 49.02
CA MET A 1 2.55 33.08 48.16
C MET A 1 3.27 31.95 47.41
N ARG A 2 2.56 31.17 46.58
CA ARG A 2 3.15 30.09 45.74
C ARG A 2 2.81 30.22 44.25
N SER A 3 1.84 31.05 43.85
CA SER A 3 1.35 31.13 42.46
C SER A 3 2.08 32.14 41.57
N THR A 4 2.66 33.19 42.14
CA THR A 4 3.37 34.23 41.36
C THR A 4 4.66 33.73 40.74
N GLY A 5 5.40 32.86 41.43
CA GLY A 5 6.61 32.25 40.89
C GLY A 5 6.32 31.29 39.74
N THR A 6 5.27 30.46 39.88
CA THR A 6 4.86 29.52 38.83
C THR A 6 4.35 30.26 37.59
N ALA A 7 3.53 31.30 37.76
CA ALA A 7 3.04 32.11 36.65
C ALA A 7 4.18 32.81 35.88
N LEU A 8 5.20 33.30 36.59
CA LEU A 8 6.37 33.92 35.97
C LEU A 8 7.19 32.93 35.16
N VAL A 9 7.41 31.72 35.69
CA VAL A 9 8.13 30.65 35.00
C VAL A 9 7.37 30.16 33.76
N THR A 10 6.06 29.96 33.86
CA THR A 10 5.24 29.54 32.71
C THR A 10 5.21 30.61 31.62
N THR A 11 5.13 31.89 31.99
CA THR A 11 5.16 33.01 31.03
C THR A 11 6.52 33.09 30.33
N LEU A 12 7.61 32.93 31.08
CA LEU A 12 8.96 32.93 30.52
C LEU A 12 9.18 31.74 29.58
N MET A 13 8.68 30.54 29.91
CA MET A 13 8.74 29.39 29.01
C MET A 13 7.98 29.67 27.72
N LEU A 14 6.74 30.16 27.77
CA LEU A 14 5.92 30.45 26.59
C LEU A 14 6.56 31.51 25.67
N LEU A 15 7.32 32.46 26.22
CA LEU A 15 8.06 33.47 25.45
C LEU A 15 9.34 32.91 24.80
N LEU A 16 9.93 31.86 25.37
CA LEU A 16 11.17 31.26 24.88
C LEU A 16 10.95 30.13 23.86
N VAL A 17 9.77 29.48 23.84
CA VAL A 17 9.42 28.47 22.82
C VAL A 17 9.58 28.97 21.38
N PRO A 18 9.14 30.18 20.95
CA PRO A 18 9.34 30.61 19.58
C PRO A 18 10.80 30.94 19.22
N LEU A 19 11.69 31.09 20.21
CA LEU A 19 13.11 31.40 20.01
C LEU A 19 13.96 30.13 19.80
N SER A 20 13.45 28.93 20.07
CA SER A 20 14.21 27.69 19.88
C SER A 20 14.53 27.41 18.41
N GLY A 21 13.68 27.88 17.47
CA GLY A 21 13.94 27.77 16.03
C GLY A 21 15.06 28.68 15.52
N CYS A 22 15.50 29.68 16.29
CA CYS A 22 16.60 30.58 15.90
C CYS A 22 17.98 30.09 16.38
N LEU A 23 18.04 29.05 17.22
CA LEU A 23 19.28 28.43 17.70
C LEU A 23 19.70 27.23 16.84
N GLN A 24 18.92 26.90 15.82
CA GLN A 24 19.30 25.90 14.84
C GLN A 24 20.37 26.50 13.93
N ASP A 25 21.54 25.87 13.93
CA ASP A 25 22.61 26.17 13.00
C ASP A 25 22.10 25.86 11.59
N ASP A 26 22.00 26.88 10.72
CA ASP A 26 21.65 26.77 9.28
C ASP A 26 22.79 26.12 8.47
N SER A 27 23.58 25.25 9.10
CA SER A 27 24.53 24.40 8.40
C SER A 27 23.73 23.68 7.31
N PRO A 28 24.06 23.88 6.02
CA PRO A 28 23.43 23.14 4.95
C PRO A 28 23.53 21.67 5.31
N ILE A 29 22.40 20.98 5.41
CA ILE A 29 22.43 19.53 5.40
C ILE A 29 23.06 19.22 4.05
N ASP A 30 24.26 18.65 4.04
CA ASP A 30 24.88 18.17 2.82
C ASP A 30 23.81 17.30 2.14
N GLU A 31 23.28 17.80 1.02
CA GLU A 31 22.35 17.04 0.20
C GLU A 31 23.11 15.75 -0.12
N VAL A 32 22.64 14.63 0.42
CA VAL A 32 23.16 13.32 0.03
C VAL A 32 22.90 13.26 -1.47
N GLU A 33 23.98 13.37 -2.25
CA GLU A 33 23.94 13.20 -3.69
C GLU A 33 23.40 11.78 -3.91
N GLU A 34 22.10 11.67 -4.18
CA GLU A 34 21.48 10.38 -4.50
C GLU A 34 22.26 9.84 -5.70
N GLU A 35 22.95 8.71 -5.51
CA GLU A 35 23.61 8.04 -6.62
C GLU A 35 22.57 7.87 -7.72
N SER A 36 22.79 8.57 -8.84
CA SER A 36 21.87 8.50 -9.97
C SER A 36 21.71 7.04 -10.37
N LEU A 37 20.47 6.59 -10.54
CA LEU A 37 20.20 5.25 -11.05
C LEU A 37 21.06 5.01 -12.30
N PRO A 38 21.72 3.85 -12.42
CA PRO A 38 22.56 3.55 -13.57
C PRO A 38 21.72 3.71 -14.84
N ALA A 39 22.19 4.55 -15.76
CA ALA A 39 21.52 4.76 -17.03
C ALA A 39 21.55 3.47 -17.85
N GLY A 40 20.39 2.91 -18.17
CA GLY A 40 20.27 1.73 -19.03
C GLY A 40 19.13 0.79 -18.65
N ILE A 41 19.14 -0.40 -19.26
CA ILE A 41 18.28 -1.52 -18.88
C ILE A 41 19.17 -2.50 -18.11
N PHE A 42 18.75 -2.89 -16.92
CA PHE A 42 19.41 -3.94 -16.14
C PHE A 42 18.41 -5.07 -15.90
N VAL A 43 18.91 -6.31 -15.87
CA VAL A 43 18.11 -7.49 -15.58
C VAL A 43 18.58 -8.04 -14.24
N THR A 44 17.65 -8.40 -13.37
CA THR A 44 17.95 -8.96 -12.05
C THR A 44 17.45 -10.39 -11.92
N GLY A 45 18.15 -11.17 -11.10
CA GLY A 45 17.66 -12.45 -10.61
C GLY A 45 16.59 -12.29 -9.54
N ALA A 46 16.04 -13.41 -9.07
CA ALA A 46 15.04 -13.44 -7.99
C ALA A 46 15.55 -12.90 -6.65
N ASP A 47 16.87 -12.81 -6.48
CA ASP A 47 17.55 -12.23 -5.32
C ASP A 47 17.82 -10.72 -5.46
N GLY A 48 17.44 -10.11 -6.59
CA GLY A 48 17.73 -8.71 -6.90
C GLY A 48 19.14 -8.45 -7.42
N SER A 49 19.99 -9.48 -7.54
CA SER A 49 21.34 -9.33 -8.08
C SER A 49 21.32 -9.17 -9.60
N PRO A 50 22.26 -8.40 -10.20
CA PRO A 50 22.31 -8.25 -11.65
C PRO A 50 22.68 -9.57 -12.35
N VAL A 51 22.04 -9.83 -13.49
CA VAL A 51 22.32 -10.99 -14.36
C VAL A 51 22.57 -10.51 -15.80
N ASP A 52 23.44 -11.23 -16.52
CA ASP A 52 23.78 -10.94 -17.92
C ASP A 52 22.85 -11.71 -18.88
N GLU A 53 21.56 -11.34 -18.84
CA GLU A 53 20.51 -11.93 -19.67
C GLU A 53 19.79 -10.83 -20.46
N PRO A 54 19.25 -11.13 -21.66
CA PRO A 54 18.47 -10.16 -22.41
C PRO A 54 17.18 -9.78 -21.65
N PRO A 55 16.75 -8.51 -21.71
CA PRO A 55 15.48 -8.09 -21.10
C PRO A 55 14.30 -8.87 -21.67
N LEU A 56 13.32 -9.18 -20.82
CA LEU A 56 12.06 -9.75 -21.26
C LEU A 56 11.38 -8.80 -22.27
N PRO A 57 10.81 -9.32 -23.38
CA PRO A 57 10.14 -8.51 -24.40
C PRO A 57 8.75 -8.07 -23.90
N LEU A 58 8.73 -7.25 -22.84
CA LEU A 58 7.51 -6.75 -22.21
C LEU A 58 7.00 -5.51 -22.95
N VAL A 59 5.70 -5.47 -23.17
CA VAL A 59 5.00 -4.27 -23.61
C VAL A 59 4.16 -3.79 -22.44
N PHE A 60 4.52 -2.65 -21.87
CA PHE A 60 3.75 -2.01 -20.82
C PHE A 60 2.55 -1.31 -21.43
N ASN A 61 1.36 -1.66 -20.97
CA ASN A 61 0.10 -1.05 -21.38
C ASN A 61 -0.52 -0.35 -20.18
N PHE A 62 -1.09 0.82 -20.42
CA PHE A 62 -1.99 1.43 -19.47
C PHE A 62 -3.38 0.87 -19.72
N SER A 63 -3.98 0.24 -18.70
CA SER A 63 -5.34 -0.27 -18.75
C SER A 63 -6.13 0.36 -17.62
N ASP A 64 -7.14 1.15 -17.98
CA ASP A 64 -8.12 1.65 -17.02
C ASP A 64 -9.07 0.50 -16.65
N VAL A 65 -9.16 0.19 -15.36
CA VAL A 65 -9.99 -0.89 -14.81
C VAL A 65 -11.36 -0.39 -14.33
N GLY A 66 -11.61 0.92 -14.41
CA GLY A 66 -12.90 1.53 -14.07
C GLY A 66 -13.17 1.70 -12.57
N GLU A 67 -12.17 1.50 -11.71
CA GLU A 67 -12.28 1.60 -10.27
C GLU A 67 -11.24 2.56 -9.69
N ASP A 68 -11.68 3.38 -8.74
CA ASP A 68 -10.78 4.14 -7.87
C ASP A 68 -10.28 3.25 -6.74
N GLY A 69 -9.12 3.57 -6.16
CA GLY A 69 -8.60 2.82 -5.02
C GLY A 69 -7.50 3.56 -4.25
N ALA A 70 -7.26 3.08 -3.04
CA ALA A 70 -6.08 3.34 -2.23
C ALA A 70 -5.41 1.99 -1.90
N GLU A 71 -4.13 2.02 -1.52
CA GLU A 71 -3.35 0.82 -1.12
C GLU A 71 -3.45 -0.36 -2.13
N PRO A 72 -2.86 -0.20 -3.34
CA PRO A 72 -3.00 -1.18 -4.39
C PRO A 72 -2.39 -2.53 -4.02
N SER A 73 -3.15 -3.59 -4.23
CA SER A 73 -2.72 -4.98 -4.09
C SER A 73 -3.27 -5.80 -5.26
N ILE A 74 -2.47 -6.74 -5.75
CA ILE A 74 -2.82 -7.62 -6.88
C ILE A 74 -2.33 -9.04 -6.61
N GLY A 75 -3.14 -10.02 -6.97
CA GLY A 75 -2.81 -11.44 -6.89
C GLY A 75 -3.31 -12.19 -8.11
N VAL A 76 -2.67 -13.33 -8.40
CA VAL A 76 -3.03 -14.19 -9.53
C VAL A 76 -3.07 -15.62 -9.01
N THR A 77 -4.19 -16.31 -9.18
CA THR A 77 -4.33 -17.73 -8.84
C THR A 77 -3.70 -18.60 -9.91
N SER A 78 -3.45 -19.88 -9.62
CA SER A 78 -2.86 -20.82 -10.56
C SER A 78 -3.71 -21.08 -11.81
N SER A 79 -5.02 -20.79 -11.76
CA SER A 79 -5.92 -20.83 -12.92
C SER A 79 -5.70 -19.67 -13.90
N GLY A 80 -4.98 -18.62 -13.47
CA GLY A 80 -4.73 -17.41 -14.25
C GLY A 80 -5.75 -16.31 -14.02
N CYS A 81 -6.71 -16.49 -13.10
CA CYS A 81 -7.59 -15.40 -12.68
C CYS A 81 -6.80 -14.37 -11.85
N ILE A 82 -7.03 -13.10 -12.15
CA ILE A 82 -6.36 -11.94 -11.56
C ILE A 82 -7.34 -11.28 -10.60
N PHE A 83 -6.83 -10.89 -9.43
CA PHE A 83 -7.61 -10.22 -8.39
C PHE A 83 -6.89 -8.94 -7.97
N PHE A 84 -7.61 -7.84 -7.84
CA PHE A 84 -7.12 -6.65 -7.14
C PHE A 84 -8.20 -6.10 -6.22
N ILE A 85 -7.78 -5.29 -5.24
CA ILE A 85 -8.69 -4.65 -4.29
C ILE A 85 -8.86 -3.17 -4.63
N ALA A 86 -10.11 -2.72 -4.70
CA ALA A 86 -10.51 -1.32 -4.85
C ALA A 86 -11.43 -0.93 -3.69
N PHE A 87 -10.87 -0.32 -2.65
CA PHE A 87 -11.55 -0.11 -1.38
C PHE A 87 -12.16 -1.41 -0.84
N GLU A 88 -13.46 -1.48 -0.61
CA GLU A 88 -14.13 -2.68 -0.11
C GLU A 88 -14.25 -3.78 -1.19
N LYS A 89 -14.06 -3.41 -2.47
CA LYS A 89 -14.34 -4.29 -3.60
C LYS A 89 -13.20 -5.25 -3.88
N VAL A 90 -13.56 -6.49 -4.20
CA VAL A 90 -12.69 -7.49 -4.79
C VAL A 90 -12.99 -7.58 -6.28
N MET A 91 -12.07 -7.09 -7.10
CA MET A 91 -12.20 -7.07 -8.55
C MET A 91 -11.50 -8.30 -9.15
N ARG A 92 -12.21 -9.07 -9.96
CA ARG A 92 -11.73 -10.31 -10.60
C ARG A 92 -11.69 -10.18 -12.12
N SER A 93 -10.68 -10.76 -12.74
CA SER A 93 -10.59 -10.97 -14.18
C SER A 93 -10.06 -12.36 -14.49
N CYS A 94 -10.81 -13.16 -15.26
CA CYS A 94 -10.34 -14.45 -15.79
C CYS A 94 -10.11 -14.41 -17.31
N ASP A 95 -10.03 -13.21 -17.88
CA ASP A 95 -9.76 -12.97 -19.30
C ASP A 95 -8.47 -12.16 -19.51
N HIS A 96 -7.52 -12.30 -18.58
CA HIS A 96 -6.20 -11.66 -18.59
C HIS A 96 -6.26 -10.12 -18.51
N GLY A 97 -7.22 -9.59 -17.74
CA GLY A 97 -7.36 -8.16 -17.48
C GLY A 97 -8.13 -7.40 -18.56
N ALA A 98 -8.81 -8.09 -19.49
CA ALA A 98 -9.61 -7.45 -20.53
C ALA A 98 -10.96 -6.95 -20.01
N SER A 99 -11.54 -7.65 -19.04
CA SER A 99 -12.73 -7.23 -18.30
C SER A 99 -12.63 -7.59 -16.82
N TRP A 100 -13.41 -6.88 -16.01
CA TRP A 100 -13.39 -6.97 -14.56
C TRP A 100 -14.80 -7.08 -14.00
N GLU A 101 -14.97 -7.93 -13.00
CA GLU A 101 -16.21 -8.07 -12.24
C GLU A 101 -15.96 -7.88 -10.74
N ASP A 102 -16.92 -7.24 -10.07
CA ASP A 102 -16.93 -7.14 -8.60
C ASP A 102 -17.50 -8.44 -8.04
N VAL A 103 -16.62 -9.22 -7.39
CA VAL A 103 -16.99 -10.49 -6.75
C VAL A 103 -17.08 -10.37 -5.23
N THR A 104 -17.23 -9.15 -4.71
CA THR A 104 -17.30 -8.93 -3.27
C THR A 104 -18.48 -9.69 -2.66
N GLY A 105 -18.15 -10.57 -1.71
CA GLY A 105 -19.15 -11.34 -0.97
C GLY A 105 -20.06 -10.43 -0.13
N PRO A 106 -21.34 -10.79 0.07
CA PRO A 106 -22.31 -9.95 0.78
C PRO A 106 -22.01 -9.76 2.28
N LEU A 107 -21.14 -10.60 2.84
CA LEU A 107 -20.73 -10.57 4.25
C LEU A 107 -19.31 -10.01 4.45
N CYS A 108 -18.70 -9.50 3.38
CA CYS A 108 -17.45 -8.78 3.47
C CYS A 108 -17.64 -7.38 4.03
N ALA A 109 -16.53 -6.73 4.36
CA ALA A 109 -16.57 -5.44 5.03
C ALA A 109 -17.31 -4.38 4.18
N PHE A 110 -18.06 -3.52 4.85
CA PHE A 110 -18.84 -2.44 4.23
C PHE A 110 -18.12 -1.08 4.20
N GLN A 111 -16.93 -1.03 4.77
CA GLN A 111 -16.05 0.14 4.77
C GLN A 111 -14.59 -0.34 4.86
N THR A 112 -13.64 0.53 4.57
CA THR A 112 -12.22 0.28 4.87
C THR A 112 -11.45 1.54 5.20
N ASN A 113 -10.40 1.39 6.01
CA ASN A 113 -9.37 2.40 6.22
C ASN A 113 -8.04 2.06 5.55
N ASP A 114 -7.80 0.78 5.24
CA ASP A 114 -6.59 0.25 4.60
C ASP A 114 -6.96 -1.12 3.99
N PRO A 115 -7.31 -1.17 2.70
CA PRO A 115 -7.62 -2.42 2.01
C PRO A 115 -6.35 -3.19 1.63
N TYR A 116 -6.37 -4.50 1.84
CA TYR A 116 -5.27 -5.38 1.45
C TYR A 116 -5.79 -6.70 0.87
N GLY A 117 -5.30 -7.06 -0.31
CA GLY A 117 -5.56 -8.32 -0.99
C GLY A 117 -4.33 -9.22 -1.02
N TRP A 118 -4.55 -10.53 -0.91
CA TRP A 118 -3.50 -11.52 -1.11
C TRP A 118 -4.07 -12.80 -1.73
N VAL A 119 -3.30 -13.40 -2.64
CA VAL A 119 -3.55 -14.75 -3.15
C VAL A 119 -2.44 -15.66 -2.63
N ASP A 120 -2.81 -16.72 -1.92
CA ASP A 120 -1.87 -17.71 -1.44
C ASP A 120 -1.32 -18.56 -2.59
N PRO A 121 -0.02 -18.48 -2.92
CA PRO A 121 0.56 -19.23 -4.03
C PRO A 121 0.59 -20.75 -3.82
N VAL A 122 0.29 -21.24 -2.61
CA VAL A 122 0.27 -22.68 -2.30
C VAL A 122 -1.13 -23.26 -2.46
N THR A 123 -2.17 -22.52 -2.07
CA THR A 123 -3.54 -23.03 -1.98
C THR A 123 -4.52 -22.36 -2.95
N ASP A 124 -4.09 -21.32 -3.65
CA ASP A 124 -4.93 -20.42 -4.46
C ASP A 124 -6.02 -19.69 -3.68
N ARG A 125 -5.97 -19.72 -2.35
CA ARG A 125 -6.91 -18.98 -1.52
C ARG A 125 -6.73 -17.48 -1.72
N ILE A 126 -7.83 -16.79 -2.02
CA ILE A 126 -7.89 -15.34 -2.12
C ILE A 126 -8.30 -14.79 -0.77
N PHE A 127 -7.63 -13.75 -0.30
CA PHE A 127 -7.96 -13.03 0.93
C PHE A 127 -8.30 -11.58 0.61
N ASN A 128 -9.42 -11.12 1.14
CA ASN A 128 -9.84 -9.72 1.16
C ASN A 128 -9.79 -9.23 2.62
N VAL A 129 -8.77 -8.45 2.94
CA VAL A 129 -8.49 -7.98 4.30
C VAL A 129 -8.80 -6.49 4.38
N GLN A 130 -9.71 -6.13 5.28
CA GLN A 130 -10.26 -4.79 5.36
C GLN A 130 -10.10 -4.24 6.77
N MET A 131 -9.32 -3.17 6.92
CA MET A 131 -9.15 -2.53 8.23
C MET A 131 -10.38 -1.71 8.61
N GLN A 132 -10.96 -2.00 9.78
CA GLN A 132 -12.14 -1.36 10.33
C GLN A 132 -11.77 -0.39 11.45
N GLY A 133 -12.03 0.90 11.23
CA GLY A 133 -11.93 1.95 12.25
C GLY A 133 -10.55 2.10 12.87
N LEU A 134 -9.48 1.71 12.17
CA LEU A 134 -8.10 1.64 12.68
C LEU A 134 -7.93 0.74 13.92
N GLN A 135 -8.81 -0.25 14.11
CA GLN A 135 -8.87 -1.06 15.34
C GLN A 135 -8.81 -2.56 15.09
N THR A 136 -9.46 -3.04 14.04
CA THR A 136 -9.56 -4.49 13.75
C THR A 136 -9.51 -4.75 12.26
N SER A 137 -9.22 -5.99 11.89
CA SER A 137 -9.24 -6.44 10.50
C SER A 137 -10.45 -7.36 10.32
N TRP A 138 -11.23 -7.07 9.28
CA TRP A 138 -12.27 -7.95 8.78
C TRP A 138 -11.70 -8.71 7.60
N ILE A 139 -11.76 -10.04 7.62
CA ILE A 139 -11.14 -10.88 6.59
C ILE A 139 -12.24 -11.70 5.93
N CYS A 140 -12.35 -11.58 4.62
CA CYS A 140 -13.03 -12.55 3.78
C CYS A 140 -12.01 -13.40 3.04
N TRP A 141 -12.41 -14.60 2.63
CA TRP A 141 -11.61 -15.43 1.73
C TRP A 141 -12.47 -16.19 0.71
N SER A 142 -11.83 -16.63 -0.36
CA SER A 142 -12.41 -17.53 -1.36
C SER A 142 -11.45 -18.70 -1.61
N ASP A 143 -12.02 -19.90 -1.69
CA ASP A 143 -11.33 -21.14 -2.09
C ASP A 143 -11.77 -21.62 -3.49
N ASP A 144 -12.54 -20.81 -4.21
CA ASP A 144 -13.20 -21.17 -5.48
C ASP A 144 -13.02 -20.12 -6.57
N ASP A 145 -11.82 -19.53 -6.66
CA ASP A 145 -11.48 -18.51 -7.67
C ASP A 145 -12.41 -17.29 -7.65
N GLY A 146 -12.94 -16.92 -6.47
CA GLY A 146 -13.80 -15.75 -6.29
C GLY A 146 -15.25 -15.96 -6.71
N GLU A 147 -15.69 -17.20 -6.97
CA GLU A 147 -17.12 -17.49 -7.19
C GLU A 147 -17.93 -17.25 -5.90
N THR A 148 -17.34 -17.53 -4.74
CA THR A 148 -17.89 -17.17 -3.43
C THR A 148 -16.81 -16.62 -2.49
N LEU A 149 -17.14 -15.56 -1.76
CA LEU A 149 -16.30 -15.03 -0.68
C LEU A 149 -17.02 -15.21 0.67
N ASP A 150 -16.41 -16.03 1.52
CA ASP A 150 -16.82 -16.34 2.88
C ASP A 150 -16.12 -15.42 3.91
N TRP A 151 -16.66 -15.32 5.12
CA TRP A 151 -16.22 -14.43 6.22
C TRP A 151 -15.73 -15.22 7.44
#